data_AF-A0A1I8F1J9-F1
#
_entry.id   AF-A0A1I8F1J9-F1
#
_cell.length_a   1.000
_cell.length_b   1.000
_cell.length_c   1.000
_cell.angle_alpha   90.00
_cell.angle_beta   90.00
_cell.angle_gamma   90.00
#
_symmetry.space_group_name_H-M   'P 1'
#
loop_
_entity.id
_entity.type
_entity.pdbx_description
1 polymer ?
#
loop_
_entity_poly.entity_id
_entity_poly.type
_entity_poly.pdbx_seq_one_letter_code
_entity_poly.pdbx_strand_id
1 'polypeptide(L)'
;MEEENSLSLSGRESSVIEVEELQQSSSEWCIDSEIRLFKKLLSHKPAGISKHFHMGCLVDYMNNVYEDEDTDFEDVLTSEDLHELTTKRNTTGKPRVFKPRYKIRPTAELIWEKLENMYDMKEIEKNEAIPDGLLEQSDFCLPEDDFGDLLRKKDELNRSFVAPQTGGGQSALRRKQRDSGIFLLAY
;
A
#
# COMPACT_ATOMS: atom_id res chain seq x y z
N MET A 1 71.98 26.39 8.81
CA MET A 1 70.56 26.46 9.15
C MET A 1 69.81 26.55 7.82
N GLU A 2 69.52 25.48 7.07
CA GLU A 2 69.01 24.13 7.44
C GLU A 2 67.92 24.28 8.53
N GLU A 3 66.64 23.99 8.32
CA GLU A 3 66.02 22.93 7.54
C GLU A 3 64.73 23.39 6.85
N GLU A 4 64.39 22.62 5.84
CA GLU A 4 63.20 22.66 5.02
C GLU A 4 61.99 22.14 5.79
N ASN A 5 60.80 22.69 5.56
CA ASN A 5 59.56 21.97 5.85
C ASN A 5 58.62 22.08 4.64
N SER A 6 58.83 21.14 3.73
CA SER A 6 57.88 20.73 2.72
C SER A 6 56.60 20.25 3.38
N LEU A 7 55.43 20.58 2.84
CA LEU A 7 54.28 19.66 2.74
C LEU A 7 53.25 20.27 1.79
N SER A 8 53.44 19.95 0.51
CA SER A 8 52.41 20.05 -0.53
C SER A 8 51.37 18.97 -0.28
N LEU A 9 50.21 19.35 0.25
CA LEU A 9 49.02 18.48 0.24
C LEU A 9 48.32 18.60 -1.11
N SER A 10 48.73 17.70 -1.99
CA SER A 10 47.98 17.09 -3.10
C SER A 10 46.48 17.40 -3.08
N GLY A 11 46.02 18.13 -4.10
CA GLY A 11 44.60 18.13 -4.46
C GLY A 11 44.12 16.71 -4.73
N ARG A 12 43.04 16.30 -4.07
CA ARG A 12 42.21 15.11 -4.39
C ARG A 12 41.07 14.92 -3.38
N GLU A 13 40.25 15.95 -3.13
CA GLU A 13 39.01 15.75 -2.35
C GLU A 13 37.75 16.36 -2.98
N SER A 14 37.85 17.10 -4.10
CA SER A 14 36.67 17.71 -4.73
C SER A 14 35.76 16.74 -5.49
N SER A 15 36.19 15.50 -5.77
CA SER A 15 35.42 14.59 -6.63
C SER A 15 34.40 13.70 -5.90
N VAL A 16 34.38 13.69 -4.57
CA VAL A 16 33.43 12.87 -3.80
C VAL A 16 32.20 13.68 -3.38
N ILE A 17 32.36 14.99 -3.14
CA ILE A 17 31.31 15.88 -2.65
C ILE A 17 30.36 16.31 -3.80
N GLU A 18 30.84 16.41 -5.04
CA GLU A 18 30.00 16.80 -6.19
C GLU A 18 29.00 15.73 -6.64
N VAL A 19 29.20 14.46 -6.28
CA VAL A 19 28.30 13.37 -6.69
C VAL A 19 27.10 13.25 -5.74
N GLU A 20 27.24 13.63 -4.47
CA GLU A 20 26.14 13.60 -3.49
C GLU A 20 25.24 14.85 -3.58
N GLU A 21 25.76 16.03 -3.93
CA GLU A 21 24.97 17.26 -4.07
C GLU A 21 23.92 17.21 -5.20
N LEU A 22 24.17 16.43 -6.25
CA LEU A 22 23.23 16.27 -7.37
C LEU A 22 22.01 15.40 -6.99
N GLN A 23 22.16 14.43 -6.08
CA GLN A 23 21.04 13.63 -5.59
C GLN A 23 20.27 14.33 -4.46
N GLN A 24 20.95 15.12 -3.62
CA GLN A 24 20.33 15.86 -2.52
C GLN A 24 19.27 16.87 -3.02
N SER A 25 19.52 17.53 -4.15
CA SER A 25 18.59 18.54 -4.71
C SER A 25 17.28 17.97 -5.26
N SER A 26 17.24 16.67 -5.58
CA SER A 26 16.07 16.02 -6.16
C SER A 26 15.05 15.53 -5.12
N SER A 27 15.43 15.48 -3.85
CA SER A 27 14.56 15.00 -2.76
C SER A 27 13.99 16.13 -1.91
N GLU A 28 14.30 17.38 -2.24
CA GLU A 28 13.82 18.54 -1.48
C GLU A 28 12.37 18.87 -1.82
N TRP A 29 11.52 18.95 -0.80
CA TRP A 29 10.14 19.38 -0.92
C TRP A 29 10.07 20.88 -1.21
N CYS A 30 9.43 21.26 -2.31
CA CYS A 30 9.11 22.64 -2.62
C CYS A 30 7.62 22.93 -2.36
N ILE A 31 7.26 24.21 -2.32
CA ILE A 31 5.89 24.66 -2.05
C ILE A 31 4.90 24.01 -3.04
N ASP A 32 5.23 23.96 -4.33
CA ASP A 32 4.38 23.35 -5.36
C ASP A 32 4.12 21.85 -5.09
N SER A 33 5.15 21.11 -4.66
CA SER A 33 5.00 19.69 -4.30
C SER A 33 4.21 19.49 -3.02
N GLU A 34 4.36 20.36 -2.02
CA GLU A 34 3.57 20.29 -0.79
C GLU A 34 2.10 20.58 -1.06
N ILE A 35 1.79 21.63 -1.83
CA ILE A 35 0.42 21.96 -2.24
C ILE A 35 -0.20 20.78 -2.97
N ARG A 36 0.52 20.16 -3.92
CA ARG A 36 0.02 18.99 -4.64
C ARG A 36 -0.23 17.82 -3.68
N LEU A 37 0.67 17.55 -2.74
CA LEU A 37 0.46 16.52 -1.72
C LEU A 37 -0.82 16.78 -0.93
N PHE A 38 -1.03 18.00 -0.43
CA PHE A 38 -2.23 18.33 0.35
C PHE A 38 -3.51 18.21 -0.48
N LYS A 39 -3.51 18.67 -1.73
CA LYS A 39 -4.66 18.47 -2.64
C LYS A 39 -4.98 16.98 -2.79
N LYS A 40 -3.96 16.10 -2.89
CA LYS A 40 -4.16 14.64 -3.05
C LYS A 40 -4.52 13.91 -1.78
N LEU A 41 -4.13 14.41 -0.60
CA LEU A 41 -4.57 13.84 0.68
C LEU A 41 -6.09 13.96 0.89
N LEU A 42 -6.75 14.93 0.25
CA LEU A 42 -8.21 15.08 0.33
C LEU A 42 -8.95 13.89 -0.30
N SER A 43 -8.40 13.27 -1.34
CA SER A 43 -8.99 12.10 -2.00
C SER A 43 -8.35 10.77 -1.60
N HIS A 44 -7.11 10.81 -1.09
CA HIS A 44 -6.37 9.61 -0.71
C HIS A 44 -5.90 9.69 0.73
N LYS A 45 -6.62 9.00 1.62
CA LYS A 45 -6.33 8.99 3.05
C LYS A 45 -5.26 7.94 3.40
N PRO A 46 -4.05 8.34 3.81
CA PRO A 46 -2.97 7.41 4.13
C PRO A 46 -3.06 7.01 5.61
N ALA A 47 -4.22 6.52 6.05
CA ALA A 47 -4.43 6.06 7.42
C ALA A 47 -5.49 4.95 7.44
N GLY A 48 -5.45 4.12 8.47
CA GLY A 48 -6.37 3.01 8.67
C GLY A 48 -6.08 1.81 7.78
N ILE A 49 -7.08 0.96 7.60
CA ILE A 49 -6.92 -0.37 6.96
C ILE A 49 -6.37 -0.27 5.55
N SER A 50 -6.85 0.71 4.78
CA SER A 50 -6.46 0.91 3.39
C SER A 50 -5.26 1.85 3.21
N LYS A 51 -4.51 2.16 4.28
CA LYS A 51 -3.44 3.17 4.22
C LYS A 51 -2.38 2.88 3.17
N HIS A 52 -1.99 1.62 3.00
CA HIS A 52 -0.97 1.23 2.02
C HIS A 52 -1.46 1.36 0.57
N PHE A 53 -2.74 1.08 0.33
CA PHE A 53 -3.37 1.28 -0.98
C PHE A 53 -3.39 2.76 -1.35
N HIS A 54 -3.90 3.61 -0.44
CA HIS A 54 -3.93 5.05 -0.67
C HIS A 54 -2.53 5.66 -0.76
N MET A 55 -1.55 5.14 -0.02
CA MET A 55 -0.16 5.55 -0.16
C MET A 55 0.40 5.22 -1.55
N GLY A 56 0.06 4.05 -2.10
CA GLY A 56 0.38 3.72 -3.50
C GLY A 56 -0.21 4.72 -4.50
N CYS A 57 -1.47 5.10 -4.31
CA CYS A 57 -2.10 6.15 -5.12
C CYS A 57 -1.37 7.50 -4.97
N LEU A 58 -1.02 7.91 -3.75
CA LEU A 58 -0.30 9.16 -3.51
C LEU A 58 1.03 9.18 -4.25
N VAL A 59 1.83 8.11 -4.17
CA VAL A 59 3.09 8.01 -4.91
C VAL A 59 2.86 8.17 -6.41
N ASP A 60 1.82 7.54 -6.96
CA ASP A 60 1.50 7.66 -8.37
C ASP A 60 1.12 9.10 -8.76
N TYR A 61 0.12 9.69 -8.10
CA TYR A 61 -0.35 11.06 -8.40
C TYR A 61 0.66 12.15 -8.07
N MET A 62 1.58 11.91 -7.14
CA MET A 62 2.70 12.83 -6.88
C MET A 62 3.76 12.77 -7.98
N ASN A 63 3.83 11.69 -8.76
CA ASN A 63 4.81 11.52 -9.83
C ASN A 63 4.22 11.67 -11.23
N ASN A 64 2.90 11.70 -11.35
CA ASN A 64 2.13 11.71 -12.59
C ASN A 64 0.93 12.67 -12.48
N VAL A 65 0.67 13.41 -13.54
CA VAL A 65 -0.53 14.26 -13.71
C VAL A 65 -1.35 13.69 -14.83
N TYR A 66 -2.57 13.26 -14.54
CA TYR A 66 -3.45 12.66 -15.54
C TYR A 66 -4.34 13.73 -16.18
N GLU A 67 -4.58 13.62 -17.49
CA GLU A 67 -5.43 14.54 -18.26
C GLU A 67 -6.87 14.61 -17.73
N ASP A 68 -7.37 13.54 -17.14
CA ASP A 68 -8.71 13.41 -16.56
C ASP A 68 -8.75 13.65 -15.04
N GLU A 69 -7.62 14.04 -14.44
CA GLU A 69 -7.54 14.42 -13.03
C GLU A 69 -8.25 15.76 -12.80
N ASP A 70 -9.06 15.85 -11.75
CA ASP A 70 -9.62 17.12 -11.28
C ASP A 70 -8.52 17.93 -10.56
N THR A 71 -7.85 18.81 -11.31
CA THR A 71 -6.73 19.63 -10.81
C THR A 71 -6.55 20.90 -11.63
N ASP A 72 -5.98 21.93 -11.00
CA ASP A 72 -5.61 23.18 -11.65
C ASP A 72 -4.30 22.96 -12.42
N PHE A 73 -4.39 22.58 -13.70
CA PHE A 73 -3.22 22.21 -14.52
C PHE A 73 -2.17 23.33 -14.64
N GLU A 74 -2.57 24.59 -14.53
CA GLU A 74 -1.68 25.77 -14.55
C GLU A 74 -0.68 25.78 -13.39
N ASP A 75 -1.08 25.26 -12.22
CA ASP A 75 -0.25 25.21 -11.03
C ASP A 75 0.77 24.06 -11.09
N VAL A 76 0.43 22.99 -11.81
CA VAL A 76 1.15 21.71 -11.73
C VAL A 76 2.01 21.42 -12.95
N LEU A 77 1.61 21.90 -14.14
CA LEU A 77 2.32 21.62 -15.38
C LEU A 77 3.31 22.72 -15.77
N THR A 78 4.24 22.37 -16.66
CA THR A 78 5.08 23.36 -17.34
C THR A 78 4.25 24.10 -18.39
N SER A 79 4.68 25.30 -18.81
CA SER A 79 4.01 26.03 -19.89
C SER A 79 3.97 25.23 -21.21
N GLU A 80 4.99 24.40 -21.46
CA GLU A 80 5.05 23.54 -22.64
C GLU A 80 4.02 22.40 -22.56
N ASP A 81 3.99 21.66 -21.45
CA ASP A 81 3.04 20.56 -21.24
C ASP A 81 1.58 21.06 -21.21
N LEU A 82 1.36 22.23 -20.60
CA LEU A 82 0.04 22.88 -20.59
C LEU A 82 -0.40 23.28 -22.01
N HIS A 83 0.53 23.81 -22.82
CA HIS A 83 0.25 24.11 -24.22
C HIS A 83 -0.05 22.84 -25.01
N GLU A 84 0.68 21.75 -24.77
CA GLU A 84 0.39 20.45 -25.37
C GLU A 84 -1.00 19.92 -24.99
N LEU A 85 -1.36 19.99 -23.70
CA LEU A 85 -2.66 19.55 -23.19
C LEU A 85 -3.83 20.30 -23.83
N THR A 86 -3.68 21.62 -24.04
CA THR A 86 -4.74 22.49 -24.58
C THR A 86 -4.89 22.40 -26.10
N THR A 87 -3.80 22.17 -26.83
CA THR A 87 -3.81 22.19 -28.30
C THR A 87 -4.04 20.83 -28.95
N LYS A 88 -3.52 19.74 -28.34
CA LYS A 88 -3.59 18.41 -28.94
C LYS A 88 -4.83 17.68 -28.45
N ARG A 89 -5.66 17.19 -29.37
CA ARG A 89 -6.76 16.29 -29.01
C ARG A 89 -6.22 14.89 -28.70
N ASN A 90 -6.72 14.28 -27.63
CA ASN A 90 -6.43 12.88 -27.33
C ASN A 90 -7.22 11.96 -28.30
N THR A 91 -6.49 11.13 -29.05
CA THR A 91 -7.05 10.17 -30.02
C THR A 91 -6.91 8.72 -29.58
N THR A 92 -6.17 8.47 -28.49
CA THR A 92 -5.74 7.13 -28.05
C THR A 92 -6.78 6.46 -27.14
N GLY A 93 -7.76 7.22 -26.65
CA GLY A 93 -8.81 6.74 -25.74
C GLY A 93 -8.33 6.44 -24.31
N LYS A 94 -7.03 6.61 -24.04
CA LYS A 94 -6.44 6.57 -22.70
C LYS A 94 -6.02 7.98 -22.30
N PRO A 95 -6.27 8.43 -21.07
CA PRO A 95 -5.83 9.75 -20.61
C PRO A 95 -4.33 9.94 -20.82
N ARG A 96 -3.92 11.12 -21.29
CA ARG A 96 -2.50 11.46 -21.32
C ARG A 96 -1.97 11.63 -19.90
N VAL A 97 -0.69 11.33 -19.72
CA VAL A 97 0.00 11.44 -18.43
C VAL A 97 1.21 12.34 -18.60
N PHE A 98 1.30 13.35 -17.76
CA PHE A 98 2.38 14.34 -17.72
C PHE A 98 3.18 14.20 -16.43
N LYS A 99 4.35 14.84 -16.39
CA LYS A 99 5.13 14.98 -15.15
C LYS A 99 4.82 16.30 -14.50
N PRO A 100 4.65 16.34 -13.16
CA PRO A 100 4.56 17.60 -12.44
C PRO A 100 5.82 18.45 -12.64
N ARG A 101 5.64 19.78 -12.62
CA ARG A 101 6.70 20.79 -12.82
C ARG A 101 7.78 20.76 -11.75
N TYR A 102 7.44 20.41 -10.51
CA TYR A 102 8.45 20.28 -9.45
C TYR A 102 9.41 19.12 -9.72
N LYS A 103 10.61 19.18 -9.13
CA LYS A 103 11.68 18.20 -9.39
C LYS A 103 11.55 16.92 -8.58
N ILE A 104 11.02 17.01 -7.35
CA ILE A 104 10.93 15.88 -6.44
C ILE A 104 10.12 14.71 -7.01
N ARG A 105 10.63 13.49 -6.82
CA ARG A 105 9.95 12.25 -7.19
C ARG A 105 9.79 11.38 -5.95
N PRO A 106 8.80 11.67 -5.09
CA PRO A 106 8.74 11.08 -3.76
C PRO A 106 8.38 9.60 -3.83
N THR A 107 9.05 8.80 -3.00
CA THR A 107 8.71 7.41 -2.70
C THR A 107 7.67 7.35 -1.58
N ALA A 108 7.09 6.18 -1.33
CA ALA A 108 6.15 6.00 -0.21
C ALA A 108 6.79 6.37 1.14
N GLU A 109 8.06 6.02 1.34
CA GLU A 109 8.82 6.33 2.56
C GLU A 109 8.97 7.85 2.74
N LEU A 110 9.30 8.58 1.67
CA LEU A 110 9.47 10.04 1.74
C LEU A 110 8.15 10.76 2.01
N ILE A 111 7.03 10.26 1.47
CA ILE A 111 5.70 10.79 1.78
C ILE A 111 5.36 10.49 3.25
N TRP A 112 5.63 9.28 3.75
CA TRP A 112 5.41 8.98 5.17
C TRP A 112 6.21 9.87 6.08
N GLU A 113 7.51 10.03 5.82
CA GLU A 113 8.38 10.92 6.59
C GLU A 113 7.84 12.35 6.61
N LYS A 114 7.39 12.85 5.44
CA LYS A 114 6.78 14.17 5.34
C LYS A 114 5.50 14.29 6.17
N LEU A 115 4.65 13.25 6.15
CA LEU A 115 3.41 13.23 6.93
C LEU A 115 3.66 13.10 8.43
N GLU A 116 4.62 12.28 8.85
CA GLU A 116 5.02 12.13 10.27
C GLU A 116 5.61 13.42 10.84
N ASN A 117 6.28 14.21 10.01
CA ASN A 117 6.76 15.54 10.40
C ASN A 117 5.62 16.56 10.59
N MET A 118 4.54 16.43 9.82
CA MET A 118 3.44 17.39 9.78
C MET A 118 2.25 17.04 10.68
N TYR A 119 2.01 15.74 10.90
CA TYR A 119 0.84 15.21 11.57
C TYR A 119 1.22 14.15 12.59
N ASP A 120 0.44 14.06 13.67
CA ASP A 120 0.53 12.91 14.57
C ASP A 120 -0.18 11.70 13.94
N MET A 121 0.57 10.97 13.12
CA MET A 121 0.07 9.79 12.41
C MET A 121 -0.42 8.70 13.36
N LYS A 122 0.15 8.60 14.58
CA LYS A 122 -0.26 7.61 15.58
C LYS A 122 -1.63 7.93 16.11
N GLU A 123 -1.91 9.20 16.35
CA GLU A 123 -3.22 9.64 16.83
C GLU A 123 -4.28 9.56 15.73
N ILE A 124 -3.93 9.87 14.48
CA ILE A 124 -4.83 9.66 13.34
C ILE A 124 -5.23 8.19 13.24
N GLU A 125 -4.26 7.27 13.24
CA GLU A 125 -4.52 5.83 13.12
C GLU A 125 -5.44 5.29 14.22
N LYS A 126 -5.32 5.78 15.47
CA LYS A 126 -6.22 5.38 16.57
C LYS A 126 -7.66 5.83 16.36
N ASN A 127 -7.87 6.95 15.66
CA ASN A 127 -9.18 7.52 15.41
C ASN A 127 -9.85 6.94 14.15
N GLU A 128 -9.14 6.10 13.39
CA GLU A 128 -9.72 5.40 12.24
C GLU A 128 -10.71 4.33 12.69
N ALA A 129 -11.92 4.37 12.12
CA ALA A 129 -12.90 3.33 12.36
C ALA A 129 -12.44 2.02 11.70
N ILE A 130 -12.45 0.95 12.47
CA ILE A 130 -12.28 -0.41 11.95
C ILE A 130 -13.68 -0.96 11.65
N PRO A 131 -14.00 -1.35 10.41
CA PRO A 131 -15.27 -1.95 10.07
C PRO A 131 -15.51 -3.22 10.89
N ASP A 132 -16.76 -3.42 11.27
CA ASP A 132 -17.19 -4.63 11.97
C ASP A 132 -16.84 -5.89 11.17
N GLY A 133 -16.43 -6.95 11.87
CA GLY A 133 -16.09 -8.25 11.27
C GLY A 133 -14.69 -8.35 10.66
N LEU A 134 -13.96 -7.24 10.45
CA LEU A 134 -12.60 -7.32 9.90
C LEU A 134 -11.58 -7.91 10.90
N LEU A 135 -11.86 -7.77 12.20
CA LEU A 135 -11.04 -8.34 13.28
C LEU A 135 -11.49 -9.75 13.68
N GLU A 136 -12.61 -10.22 13.16
CA GLU A 136 -13.15 -11.52 13.50
C GLU A 136 -12.38 -12.61 12.74
N GLN A 137 -11.69 -13.47 13.49
CA GLN A 137 -11.12 -14.68 12.90
C GLN A 137 -12.25 -15.65 12.62
N SER A 138 -12.49 -15.90 11.34
CA SER A 138 -13.41 -16.92 10.85
C SER A 138 -12.61 -17.99 10.11
N ASP A 139 -13.01 -19.24 10.30
CA ASP A 139 -12.54 -20.31 9.43
C ASP A 139 -13.11 -20.10 8.03
N PHE A 140 -12.33 -20.42 6.99
CA PHE A 140 -12.79 -20.30 5.62
C PHE A 140 -13.96 -21.25 5.35
N CYS A 141 -15.13 -20.67 5.05
CA CYS A 141 -16.32 -21.38 4.65
C CYS A 141 -16.58 -21.12 3.16
N LEU A 142 -16.81 -22.18 2.38
CA LEU A 142 -17.24 -22.04 1.00
C LEU A 142 -18.73 -21.64 1.00
N PRO A 143 -19.16 -20.59 0.26
CA PRO A 143 -20.57 -20.19 0.23
C PRO A 143 -21.49 -21.34 -0.21
N GLU A 144 -22.48 -21.67 0.63
CA GLU A 144 -23.39 -22.78 0.34
C GLU A 144 -24.33 -22.48 -0.85
N ASP A 145 -24.68 -21.21 -1.08
CA ASP A 145 -25.56 -20.81 -2.18
C ASP A 145 -24.92 -21.07 -3.56
N ASP A 146 -23.62 -20.80 -3.69
CA ASP A 146 -22.88 -20.96 -4.95
C ASP A 146 -22.32 -22.37 -5.14
N PHE A 147 -21.92 -23.02 -4.04
CA PHE A 147 -21.12 -24.26 -4.09
C PHE A 147 -21.75 -25.42 -3.32
N GLY A 148 -22.94 -25.27 -2.74
CA GLY A 148 -23.61 -26.29 -1.94
C GLY A 148 -23.79 -27.61 -2.68
N ASP A 149 -24.11 -27.56 -3.96
CA ASP A 149 -24.25 -28.76 -4.80
C ASP A 149 -22.92 -29.52 -4.95
N LEU A 150 -21.81 -28.80 -5.11
CA LEU A 150 -20.48 -29.39 -5.20
C LEU A 150 -20.02 -29.95 -3.86
N LEU A 151 -20.34 -29.27 -2.75
CA LEU A 151 -20.06 -29.74 -1.39
C LEU A 151 -20.81 -31.05 -1.12
N ARG A 152 -22.13 -31.11 -1.39
CA ARG A 152 -22.93 -32.34 -1.21
C ARG A 152 -22.43 -33.48 -2.09
N LYS A 153 -22.09 -33.20 -3.35
CA LYS A 153 -21.53 -34.21 -4.27
C LYS A 153 -20.19 -34.75 -3.79
N LYS A 154 -19.31 -33.89 -3.25
CA LYS A 154 -18.04 -34.30 -2.63
C LYS A 154 -18.31 -35.24 -1.45
N ASP A 155 -19.28 -34.92 -0.62
CA ASP A 155 -19.62 -35.73 0.56
C ASP A 155 -20.25 -37.07 0.18
N GLU A 156 -21.09 -37.11 -0.85
CA GLU A 156 -21.63 -38.35 -1.43
C GLU A 156 -20.52 -39.25 -1.99
N LEU A 157 -19.58 -38.67 -2.75
CA LEU A 157 -18.42 -39.40 -3.26
C LEU A 157 -17.53 -39.93 -2.12
N ASN A 158 -17.26 -39.12 -1.09
CA ASN A 158 -16.50 -39.56 0.07
C ASN A 158 -17.22 -40.67 0.87
N ARG A 159 -18.56 -40.63 0.97
CA ARG A 159 -19.32 -41.72 1.58
C ARG A 159 -19.38 -42.98 0.71
N SER A 160 -19.31 -42.83 -0.60
CA SER A 160 -19.28 -43.96 -1.54
C SER A 160 -17.92 -44.67 -1.57
N PHE A 161 -16.84 -44.02 -1.10
CA PHE A 161 -15.56 -44.67 -0.83
C PHE A 161 -15.62 -45.43 0.50
N VAL A 162 -16.22 -46.63 0.48
CA VAL A 162 -15.98 -47.63 1.51
C VAL A 162 -14.69 -48.35 1.15
N ALA A 163 -13.57 -48.01 1.81
CA ALA A 163 -12.36 -48.82 1.73
C ALA A 163 -12.75 -50.28 2.03
N PRO A 164 -12.36 -51.27 1.20
CA PRO A 164 -12.77 -52.65 1.41
C PRO A 164 -12.44 -53.06 2.84
N GLN A 165 -13.47 -53.38 3.62
CA GLN A 165 -13.29 -53.93 4.94
C GLN A 165 -12.63 -55.29 4.75
N THR A 166 -11.31 -55.34 4.94
CA THR A 166 -10.61 -56.60 5.13
C THR A 166 -11.18 -57.22 6.40
N GLY A 167 -12.02 -58.24 6.23
CA GLY A 167 -12.61 -58.97 7.34
C GLY A 167 -11.54 -59.48 8.29
N GLY A 168 -11.68 -59.10 9.56
CA GLY A 168 -10.85 -59.57 10.67
C GLY A 168 -11.29 -58.88 11.94
N GLY A 169 -12.00 -59.60 12.81
CA GLY A 169 -12.68 -59.02 13.97
C GLY A 169 -11.75 -58.55 15.10
N GLN A 170 -12.39 -57.76 15.99
CA GLN A 170 -11.96 -57.29 17.32
C GLN A 170 -10.92 -56.15 17.30
N SER A 171 -11.09 -55.00 17.97
CA SER A 171 -11.78 -54.71 19.22
C SER A 171 -12.15 -53.21 19.30
N ALA A 172 -13.29 -52.91 19.92
CA ALA A 172 -13.75 -51.55 20.16
C ALA A 172 -12.98 -50.90 21.31
N LEU A 173 -12.18 -49.86 21.04
CA LEU A 173 -11.78 -48.89 22.05
C LEU A 173 -12.76 -47.70 21.99
N ARG A 174 -13.81 -47.79 22.82
CA ARG A 174 -14.70 -46.66 23.12
C ARG A 174 -13.91 -45.56 23.82
N ARG A 175 -13.56 -44.49 23.09
CA ARG A 175 -13.07 -43.24 23.68
C ARG A 175 -14.26 -42.51 24.29
N LYS A 176 -14.32 -42.52 25.63
CA LYS A 176 -15.36 -41.93 26.47
C LYS A 176 -15.44 -40.41 26.25
N GLN A 177 -16.46 -39.97 25.51
CA GLN A 177 -16.89 -38.59 25.44
C GLN A 177 -17.32 -38.17 26.85
N ARG A 178 -16.62 -37.18 27.43
CA ARG A 178 -17.03 -36.55 28.69
C ARG A 178 -18.21 -35.64 28.36
N ASP A 179 -19.34 -36.04 28.89
CA ASP A 179 -20.54 -35.26 29.06
C ASP A 179 -20.26 -34.12 30.06
N SER A 180 -20.62 -32.90 29.68
CA SER A 180 -20.86 -31.81 30.61
C SER A 180 -21.97 -30.93 30.05
N GLY A 181 -23.19 -31.48 30.04
CA GLY A 181 -24.40 -30.67 30.06
C GLY A 181 -24.41 -29.76 31.30
N ILE A 182 -24.42 -28.45 31.07
CA ILE A 182 -24.76 -27.45 32.08
C ILE A 182 -26.29 -27.33 32.05
N PHE A 183 -26.93 -27.75 33.14
CA PHE A 183 -28.34 -27.57 33.39
C PHE A 183 -28.62 -26.09 33.71
N LEU A 184 -29.37 -25.40 32.85
CA LEU A 184 -30.08 -24.18 33.22
C LEU A 184 -31.39 -24.58 33.90
N LEU A 185 -31.44 -24.42 35.23
CA LEU A 185 -32.70 -24.39 35.96
C LEU A 185 -33.30 -23.00 35.81
N ALA A 186 -34.46 -22.94 35.17
CA ALA A 186 -35.36 -21.80 35.22
C ALA A 186 -36.00 -21.72 36.60
N TYR A 187 -35.90 -20.55 37.23
CA TYR A 187 -36.92 -19.93 38.08
C TYR A 187 -36.78 -18.43 37.97
#